data_AF-A0A345XNT4-F1
#
_entry.id   AF-A0A345XNT4-F1
#
_cell.length_a   1.000
_cell.length_b   1.000
_cell.length_c   1.000
_cell.angle_alpha   90.00
_cell.angle_beta   90.00
_cell.angle_gamma   90.00
#
_symmetry.space_group_name_H-M   'P 1'
#
loop_
_entity.id
_entity.type
_entity.pdbx_description
1 polymer ?
#
loop_
_entity_poly.entity_id
_entity_poly.type
_entity_poly.pdbx_seq_one_letter_code
_entity_poly.pdbx_strand_id
1 'polypeptide(L)'
;MIPFEYVRAGDPAEAVAAVSARPGAVFLGGGTNLVDHLKLGITGPDLLVDVSGLPFDEVEETSAGALRIGASVRNSDLAAHPLVRRRCPALSRALLSGASGQLRNVATTAGNLLQRTRCPYFQDASTPCNKREPGSGCSAIGGHNRDHALFGASEHCVAVHPSDMAVAMLALDASVVLLGPGGERTLPLAELHRLPGDAPHRDTVLGHGELITAVELPDRPFARRSTYRKVRDRRSYAFALVSVAAAVSVDGGTVRDVRVALGGVAHKPWRAARAEEVLLGSPATEDVFARAADAELAQARPYEGNEFKVRMARRTLIAVLRDLTGPSADGSAAQWDGGPYGDGAPYGDASPYGNSPPYGGGSPHGGGSAHGDGTTHGTTQEDGR
;
A
#
# COMPACT_ATOMS: atom_id res chain seq x y z
N MET A 1 5.99 24.95 3.43
CA MET A 1 5.38 24.21 4.56
C MET A 1 5.09 25.22 5.64
N ILE A 2 3.92 25.13 6.28
CA ILE A 2 3.54 25.97 7.41
C ILE A 2 4.49 25.63 8.58
N PRO A 3 5.03 26.62 9.33
CA PRO A 3 5.84 26.33 10.51
C PRO A 3 5.08 25.50 11.54
N PHE A 4 5.76 24.54 12.18
CA PHE A 4 5.21 23.69 13.23
C PHE A 4 6.27 23.46 14.31
N GLU A 5 5.82 23.16 15.51
CA GLU A 5 6.66 22.62 16.57
C GLU A 5 6.94 21.13 16.32
N TYR A 6 8.06 20.64 16.82
CA TYR A 6 8.45 19.24 16.74
C TYR A 6 8.92 18.76 18.10
N VAL A 7 8.35 17.66 18.57
CA VAL A 7 8.73 16.99 19.82
C VAL A 7 8.93 15.51 19.54
N ARG A 8 9.95 14.93 20.16
CA ARG A 8 10.12 13.48 20.21
C ARG A 8 9.58 12.98 21.53
N ALA A 9 8.60 12.09 21.50
CA ALA A 9 8.05 11.51 22.72
C ALA A 9 9.05 10.54 23.35
N GLY A 10 9.20 10.60 24.68
CA GLY A 10 10.01 9.66 25.46
C GLY A 10 9.29 8.35 25.73
N ASP A 11 7.95 8.38 25.84
CA ASP A 11 7.13 7.19 26.02
C ASP A 11 5.74 7.31 25.35
N PRO A 12 4.97 6.20 25.24
CA PRO A 12 3.67 6.22 24.59
C PRO A 12 2.61 7.10 25.27
N ALA A 13 2.64 7.21 26.60
CA ALA A 13 1.68 8.02 27.36
C ALA A 13 1.97 9.51 27.14
N GLU A 14 3.25 9.91 27.12
CA GLU A 14 3.67 11.27 26.75
C GLU A 14 3.21 11.63 25.33
N ALA A 15 3.40 10.72 24.37
CA ALA A 15 2.97 10.94 22.99
C ALA A 15 1.45 11.20 22.90
N VAL A 16 0.66 10.34 23.54
CA VAL A 16 -0.80 10.44 23.59
C VAL A 16 -1.23 11.72 24.28
N ALA A 17 -0.61 12.09 25.40
CA ALA A 17 -0.91 13.33 26.12
C ALA A 17 -0.61 14.57 25.26
N ALA A 18 0.54 14.61 24.60
CA ALA A 18 0.96 15.73 23.76
C ALA A 18 -0.01 15.96 22.59
N VAL A 19 -0.43 14.89 21.91
CA VAL A 19 -1.42 15.01 20.83
C VAL A 19 -2.81 15.35 21.38
N SER A 20 -3.26 14.68 22.45
CA SER A 20 -4.60 14.90 23.03
C SER A 20 -4.81 16.33 23.52
N ALA A 21 -3.76 16.97 24.06
CA ALA A 21 -3.83 18.33 24.58
C ALA A 21 -3.96 19.42 23.50
N ARG A 22 -3.62 19.11 22.23
CA ARG A 22 -3.53 20.10 21.16
C ARG A 22 -4.32 19.65 19.92
N PRO A 23 -5.44 20.30 19.58
CA PRO A 23 -6.30 19.88 18.46
C PRO A 23 -5.60 19.79 17.10
N GLY A 24 -4.57 20.60 16.87
CA GLY A 24 -3.78 20.62 15.64
C GLY A 24 -2.57 19.67 15.64
N ALA A 25 -2.29 18.98 16.75
CA ALA A 25 -1.14 18.09 16.86
C ALA A 25 -1.39 16.75 16.15
N VAL A 26 -0.35 16.18 15.56
CA VAL A 26 -0.42 14.86 14.92
C VAL A 26 0.83 14.03 15.21
N PHE A 27 0.67 12.70 15.22
CA PHE A 27 1.78 11.77 15.32
C PHE A 27 2.58 11.73 14.01
N LEU A 28 3.91 11.60 14.13
CA LEU A 28 4.84 11.40 13.04
C LEU A 28 5.53 10.03 13.19
N GLY A 29 5.22 9.11 12.28
CA GLY A 29 5.97 7.85 12.09
C GLY A 29 7.07 8.02 11.04
N GLY A 30 7.09 7.17 10.01
CA GLY A 30 8.09 7.25 8.92
C GLY A 30 7.99 8.47 7.99
N GLY A 31 6.99 9.34 8.14
CA GLY A 31 6.85 10.57 7.35
C GLY A 31 6.53 10.44 5.86
N THR A 32 6.55 9.23 5.29
CA THR A 32 6.42 9.00 3.82
C THR A 32 5.08 9.40 3.20
N ASN A 33 4.03 9.62 4.01
CA ASN A 33 2.77 10.22 3.56
C ASN A 33 2.48 11.57 4.22
N LEU A 34 2.75 11.72 5.53
CA LEU A 34 2.49 12.97 6.23
C LEU A 34 3.33 14.13 5.69
N VAL A 35 4.64 13.94 5.50
CA VAL A 35 5.54 15.01 5.03
C VAL A 35 5.23 15.41 3.58
N ASP A 36 4.76 14.48 2.76
CA ASP A 36 4.22 14.77 1.42
C ASP A 36 3.04 15.75 1.50
N HIS A 37 2.07 15.48 2.38
CA HIS A 37 0.92 16.36 2.60
C HIS A 37 1.27 17.71 3.23
N LEU A 38 2.30 17.79 4.08
CA LEU A 38 2.82 19.06 4.60
C LEU A 38 3.36 19.94 3.47
N LYS A 39 4.09 19.34 2.51
CA LYS A 39 4.66 20.05 1.36
C LYS A 39 3.59 20.55 0.41
N LEU A 40 2.56 19.73 0.17
CA LEU A 40 1.42 20.07 -0.67
C LEU A 40 0.41 21.03 0.00
N GLY A 41 0.59 21.35 1.28
CA GLY A 41 -0.36 22.19 2.03
C GLY A 41 -1.72 21.53 2.28
N ILE A 42 -1.80 20.20 2.16
CA ILE A 42 -3.02 19.42 2.39
C ILE A 42 -3.32 19.32 3.89
N THR A 43 -2.27 19.33 4.72
CA THR A 43 -2.38 19.35 6.17
C THR A 43 -1.41 20.38 6.74
N GLY A 44 -1.82 21.04 7.81
CA GLY A 44 -1.07 22.08 8.50
C GLY A 44 -1.15 21.90 10.01
N PRO A 45 -0.60 20.81 10.56
CA PRO A 45 -0.52 20.64 12.00
C PRO A 45 0.41 21.70 12.58
N ASP A 46 0.15 22.08 13.81
CA ASP A 46 0.94 23.07 14.54
C ASP A 46 1.96 22.41 15.49
N LEU A 47 1.83 21.10 15.74
CA LEU A 47 2.78 20.24 16.43
C LEU A 47 2.90 18.86 15.76
N LEU A 48 4.14 18.41 15.53
CA LEU A 48 4.46 17.04 15.17
C LEU A 48 5.07 16.31 16.38
N VAL A 49 4.46 15.19 16.76
CA VAL A 49 4.97 14.30 17.81
C VAL A 49 5.59 13.06 17.18
N ASP A 50 6.92 12.99 17.17
CA ASP A 50 7.67 11.86 16.64
C ASP A 50 7.57 10.65 17.57
N VAL A 51 6.99 9.58 17.04
CA VAL A 51 6.78 8.30 17.73
C VAL A 51 7.72 7.20 17.22
N SER A 52 8.66 7.53 16.34
CA SER A 52 9.57 6.55 15.72
C SER A 52 10.59 5.94 16.68
N GLY A 53 10.82 6.56 17.84
CA GLY A 53 11.68 6.05 18.91
C GLY A 53 10.95 5.25 19.99
N LEU A 54 9.62 5.07 19.89
CA LEU A 54 8.86 4.28 20.86
C LEU A 54 9.04 2.77 20.60
N PRO A 55 8.93 1.91 21.63
CA PRO A 55 9.24 0.48 21.56
C PRO A 55 8.09 -0.33 20.90
N PHE A 56 7.83 -0.04 19.63
CA PHE A 56 6.79 -0.67 18.82
C PHE A 56 7.35 -1.25 17.51
N ASP A 57 8.60 -1.71 17.52
CA ASP A 57 9.38 -2.12 16.36
C ASP A 57 9.62 -3.64 16.26
N GLU A 58 8.96 -4.42 17.12
CA GLU A 58 9.09 -5.87 17.17
C GLU A 58 7.92 -6.62 16.50
N VAL A 59 8.20 -7.87 16.12
CA VAL A 59 7.22 -8.83 15.59
C VAL A 59 7.32 -10.12 16.40
N GLU A 60 6.27 -10.43 17.15
CA GLU A 60 6.31 -11.47 18.18
C GLU A 60 5.09 -12.39 18.12
N GLU A 61 5.23 -13.62 18.60
CA GLU A 61 4.08 -14.49 18.86
C GLU A 61 3.58 -14.26 20.28
N THR A 62 2.30 -13.93 20.41
CA THR A 62 1.65 -13.83 21.72
C THR A 62 1.45 -15.21 22.34
N SER A 63 1.21 -15.26 23.66
CA SER A 63 0.85 -16.50 24.36
C SER A 63 -0.42 -17.16 23.82
N ALA A 64 -1.32 -16.39 23.19
CA ALA A 64 -2.52 -16.89 22.52
C ALA A 64 -2.27 -17.37 21.07
N GLY A 65 -1.01 -17.35 20.60
CA GLY A 65 -0.62 -17.79 19.27
C GLY A 65 -0.79 -16.76 18.16
N ALA A 66 -1.43 -15.61 18.42
CA ALA A 66 -1.52 -14.51 17.46
C ALA A 66 -0.13 -13.92 17.17
N LEU A 67 0.07 -13.43 15.95
CA LEU A 67 1.28 -12.68 15.58
C LEU A 67 1.04 -11.19 15.85
N ARG A 68 1.73 -10.63 16.84
CA ARG A 68 1.70 -9.21 17.18
C ARG A 68 2.79 -8.49 16.40
N ILE A 69 2.39 -7.44 15.69
CA ILE A 69 3.25 -6.61 14.84
C ILE A 69 3.22 -5.20 15.41
N GLY A 70 4.36 -4.72 15.89
CA GLY A 70 4.46 -3.36 16.40
C GLY A 70 4.15 -2.28 15.35
N ALA A 71 3.62 -1.15 15.82
CA ALA A 71 3.22 -0.02 14.99
C ALA A 71 4.36 0.67 14.22
N SER A 72 5.58 0.66 14.76
CA SER A 72 6.76 1.29 14.16
C SER A 72 7.64 0.32 13.36
N VAL A 73 7.32 -0.98 13.32
CA VAL A 73 7.98 -1.96 12.43
C VAL A 73 8.01 -1.42 11.00
N ARG A 74 9.19 -1.44 10.36
CA ARG A 74 9.34 -0.96 8.99
C ARG A 74 8.72 -1.95 8.01
N ASN A 75 8.12 -1.43 6.95
CA ASN A 75 7.48 -2.25 5.92
C ASN A 75 8.45 -3.27 5.30
N SER A 76 9.72 -2.91 5.09
CA SER A 76 10.74 -3.83 4.57
C SER A 76 11.04 -4.95 5.56
N ASP A 77 11.21 -4.63 6.83
CA ASP A 77 11.52 -5.61 7.89
C ASP A 77 10.35 -6.56 8.09
N LEU A 78 9.12 -6.01 8.12
CA LEU A 78 7.90 -6.81 8.21
C LEU A 78 7.75 -7.77 7.02
N ALA A 79 8.07 -7.32 5.80
CA ALA A 79 8.01 -8.15 4.62
C ALA A 79 9.05 -9.28 4.63
N ALA A 80 10.23 -9.01 5.19
CA ALA A 80 11.33 -9.95 5.30
C ALA A 80 11.21 -10.90 6.51
N HIS A 81 10.38 -10.55 7.51
CA HIS A 81 10.30 -11.25 8.78
C HIS A 81 9.97 -12.74 8.62
N PRO A 82 10.76 -13.68 9.21
CA PRO A 82 10.57 -15.11 9.02
C PRO A 82 9.17 -15.60 9.42
N LEU A 83 8.62 -15.10 10.52
CA LEU A 83 7.27 -15.46 10.97
C LEU A 83 6.21 -15.02 9.97
N VAL A 84 6.33 -13.81 9.41
CA VAL A 84 5.37 -13.26 8.44
C VAL A 84 5.42 -14.04 7.15
N ARG A 85 6.62 -14.30 6.60
CA ARG A 85 6.80 -15.07 5.38
C ARG A 85 6.23 -16.49 5.49
N ARG A 86 6.34 -17.11 6.66
CA ARG A 86 5.88 -18.48 6.91
C ARG A 86 4.38 -18.56 7.23
N ARG A 87 3.86 -17.65 8.06
CA ARG A 87 2.47 -17.71 8.57
C ARG A 87 1.48 -16.93 7.71
N CYS A 88 1.94 -15.85 7.09
CA CYS A 88 1.09 -14.91 6.37
C CYS A 88 1.72 -14.44 5.03
N PRO A 89 2.00 -15.34 4.05
CA PRO A 89 2.66 -14.96 2.81
C PRO A 89 1.99 -13.81 2.04
N ALA A 90 0.65 -13.70 2.08
CA ALA A 90 -0.07 -12.59 1.48
C ALA A 90 0.38 -11.21 2.00
N LEU A 91 0.70 -11.09 3.30
CA LEU A 91 1.16 -9.83 3.89
C LEU A 91 2.53 -9.43 3.35
N SER A 92 3.49 -10.36 3.33
CA SER A 92 4.82 -10.12 2.76
C SER A 92 4.71 -9.71 1.28
N ARG A 93 3.91 -10.43 0.49
CA ARG A 93 3.68 -10.12 -0.93
C ARG A 93 3.03 -8.75 -1.15
N ALA A 94 2.07 -8.36 -0.30
CA ALA A 94 1.43 -7.06 -0.38
C ALA A 94 2.41 -5.92 -0.11
N LEU A 95 3.24 -6.05 0.92
CA LEU A 95 4.30 -5.09 1.23
C LEU A 95 5.29 -4.93 0.08
N LEU A 96 5.82 -6.04 -0.47
CA LEU A 96 6.79 -6.01 -1.58
C LEU A 96 6.19 -5.48 -2.89
N SER A 97 4.88 -5.58 -3.06
CA SER A 97 4.16 -5.05 -4.23
C SER A 97 3.92 -3.53 -4.17
N GLY A 98 4.06 -2.91 -3.00
CA GLY A 98 3.82 -1.48 -2.77
C GLY A 98 5.10 -0.64 -2.79
N ALA A 99 4.99 0.60 -3.28
CA ALA A 99 6.04 1.62 -3.21
C ALA A 99 7.42 1.20 -3.81
N SER A 100 8.50 1.82 -3.32
CA SER A 100 9.90 1.49 -3.62
C SER A 100 10.61 0.94 -2.36
N GLY A 101 11.83 0.41 -2.52
CA GLY A 101 12.62 -0.06 -1.38
C GLY A 101 12.89 1.05 -0.35
N GLN A 102 13.26 2.24 -0.83
CA GLN A 102 13.52 3.40 0.01
C GLN A 102 12.29 3.81 0.83
N LEU A 103 11.11 3.83 0.20
CA LEU A 103 9.87 4.14 0.89
C LEU A 103 9.52 3.06 1.93
N ARG A 104 9.72 1.77 1.60
CA ARG A 104 9.44 0.66 2.54
C ARG A 104 10.41 0.60 3.72
N ASN A 105 11.65 1.04 3.54
CA ASN A 105 12.64 1.09 4.63
C ASN A 105 12.28 2.11 5.72
N VAL A 106 11.44 3.10 5.39
CA VAL A 106 11.08 4.16 6.35
C VAL A 106 9.60 4.07 6.77
N ALA A 107 8.71 3.69 5.85
CA ALA A 107 7.29 3.53 6.16
C ALA A 107 7.07 2.47 7.25
N THR A 108 6.18 2.78 8.20
CA THR A 108 5.86 1.93 9.36
C THR A 108 4.51 1.26 9.20
N THR A 109 4.24 0.21 9.98
CA THR A 109 2.94 -0.48 10.04
C THR A 109 1.78 0.50 10.24
N ALA A 110 1.78 1.29 11.32
CA ALA A 110 0.69 2.23 11.59
C ALA A 110 0.59 3.33 10.53
N GLY A 111 1.73 3.89 10.09
CA GLY A 111 1.74 4.92 9.04
C GLY A 111 1.21 4.42 7.69
N ASN A 112 1.40 3.14 7.38
CA ASN A 112 0.89 2.52 6.17
C ASN A 112 -0.64 2.31 6.24
N LEU A 113 -1.18 1.91 7.40
CA LEU A 113 -2.63 1.82 7.62
C LEU A 113 -3.32 3.19 7.56
N LEU A 114 -2.63 4.26 7.95
CA LEU A 114 -3.17 5.62 8.01
C LEU A 114 -2.83 6.50 6.79
N GLN A 115 -2.25 5.92 5.74
CA GLN A 115 -1.94 6.69 4.53
C GLN A 115 -3.23 7.17 3.85
N ARG A 116 -3.25 8.42 3.39
CA ARG A 116 -4.45 8.97 2.72
C ARG A 116 -4.44 8.68 1.23
N THR A 117 -5.60 8.94 0.62
CA THR A 117 -5.86 8.70 -0.80
C THR A 117 -4.88 9.41 -1.76
N ARG A 118 -4.76 8.87 -2.97
CA ARG A 118 -3.97 9.42 -4.08
C ARG A 118 -4.84 10.07 -5.17
N CYS A 119 -6.09 10.38 -4.83
CA CYS A 119 -6.97 11.17 -5.69
C CYS A 119 -6.26 12.46 -6.12
N PRO A 120 -6.12 12.75 -7.43
CA PRO A 120 -5.37 13.92 -7.88
C PRO A 120 -6.01 15.23 -7.40
N TYR A 121 -7.35 15.28 -7.33
CA TYR A 121 -8.08 16.43 -6.80
C TYR A 121 -7.91 16.62 -5.28
N PHE A 122 -7.70 15.54 -4.55
CA PHE A 122 -7.34 15.65 -3.14
C PHE A 122 -5.94 16.25 -2.97
N GLN A 123 -5.00 15.84 -3.83
CA GLN A 123 -3.61 16.29 -3.78
C GLN A 123 -3.39 17.70 -4.36
N ASP A 124 -4.26 18.16 -5.25
CA ASP A 124 -4.29 19.53 -5.75
C ASP A 124 -5.20 20.41 -4.89
N ALA A 125 -4.56 21.28 -4.09
CA ALA A 125 -5.24 22.20 -3.18
C ALA A 125 -6.18 23.20 -3.89
N SER A 126 -6.02 23.43 -5.20
CA SER A 126 -6.85 24.37 -5.96
C SER A 126 -8.21 23.82 -6.39
N THR A 127 -8.43 22.50 -6.28
CA THR A 127 -9.64 21.85 -6.78
C THR A 127 -10.66 21.57 -5.68
N PRO A 128 -11.97 21.71 -5.92
CA PRO A 128 -13.00 21.35 -4.92
C PRO A 128 -12.90 19.89 -4.43
N CYS A 129 -12.84 19.70 -3.10
CA CYS A 129 -12.65 18.38 -2.48
C CYS A 129 -13.23 18.31 -1.05
N ASN A 130 -14.40 17.67 -0.87
CA ASN A 130 -15.07 17.46 0.41
C ASN A 130 -14.21 16.74 1.47
N LYS A 131 -13.23 15.94 1.04
CA LYS A 131 -12.28 15.24 1.92
C LYS A 131 -11.23 16.18 2.53
N ARG A 132 -10.92 17.30 1.86
CA ARG A 132 -10.00 18.33 2.33
C ARG A 132 -10.76 19.47 3.00
N GLU A 133 -11.82 19.95 2.35
CA GLU A 133 -12.67 21.04 2.82
C GLU A 133 -14.16 20.62 2.68
N PRO A 134 -14.82 20.22 3.78
CA PRO A 134 -16.21 19.78 3.76
C PRO A 134 -17.14 20.81 3.12
N GLY A 135 -18.00 20.37 2.19
CA GLY A 135 -18.96 21.23 1.49
C GLY A 135 -18.43 21.85 0.19
N SER A 136 -17.13 21.76 -0.09
CA SER A 136 -16.57 22.31 -1.34
C SER A 136 -17.00 21.53 -2.60
N GLY A 137 -17.41 20.27 -2.47
CA GLY A 137 -17.78 19.39 -3.60
C GLY A 137 -16.75 18.31 -3.90
N CYS A 138 -17.00 17.45 -4.89
CA CYS A 138 -16.08 16.38 -5.28
C CYS A 138 -15.75 16.47 -6.78
N SER A 139 -14.59 17.06 -7.11
CA SER A 139 -14.15 17.25 -8.51
C SER A 139 -13.93 15.93 -9.29
N ALA A 140 -13.82 14.80 -8.59
CA ALA A 140 -13.73 13.50 -9.24
C ALA A 140 -15.08 13.03 -9.81
N ILE A 141 -16.20 13.46 -9.24
CA ILE A 141 -17.54 13.15 -9.75
C ILE A 141 -17.80 14.04 -10.97
N GLY A 142 -18.06 13.41 -12.12
CA GLY A 142 -18.12 14.11 -13.41
C GLY A 142 -16.75 14.53 -13.98
N GLY A 143 -15.66 14.32 -13.23
CA GLY A 143 -14.28 14.54 -13.67
C GLY A 143 -13.53 13.24 -13.99
N HIS A 144 -12.20 13.27 -13.92
CA HIS A 144 -11.34 12.11 -14.16
C HIS A 144 -11.42 11.13 -12.98
N ASN A 145 -12.18 10.04 -13.16
CA ASN A 145 -12.48 9.08 -12.10
C ASN A 145 -11.85 7.69 -12.28
N ARG A 146 -10.88 7.54 -13.19
CA ARG A 146 -10.24 6.26 -13.54
C ARG A 146 -9.78 5.42 -12.34
N ASP A 147 -9.10 6.04 -11.40
CA ASP A 147 -8.50 5.33 -10.26
C ASP A 147 -9.46 5.19 -9.05
N HIS A 148 -10.70 5.67 -9.17
CA HIS A 148 -11.64 5.82 -8.06
C HIS A 148 -12.46 4.55 -7.77
N ALA A 149 -13.27 4.61 -6.72
CA ALA A 149 -13.95 3.46 -6.15
C ALA A 149 -15.01 2.83 -7.07
N LEU A 150 -15.18 1.51 -6.92
CA LEU A 150 -16.30 0.71 -7.41
C LEU A 150 -17.35 0.48 -6.32
N PHE A 151 -16.92 0.42 -5.06
CA PHE A 151 -17.77 0.07 -3.92
C PHE A 151 -17.77 1.16 -2.86
N GLY A 152 -18.91 1.33 -2.19
CA GLY A 152 -19.05 2.14 -0.99
C GLY A 152 -18.71 3.62 -1.16
N ALA A 153 -18.67 4.13 -2.39
CA ALA A 153 -18.58 5.57 -2.64
C ALA A 153 -19.87 6.28 -2.19
N SER A 154 -19.81 7.59 -1.99
CA SER A 154 -20.97 8.45 -1.77
C SER A 154 -20.98 9.61 -2.77
N GLU A 155 -22.07 10.37 -2.80
CA GLU A 155 -22.14 11.64 -3.55
C GLU A 155 -21.09 12.68 -3.10
N HIS A 156 -20.51 12.49 -1.90
CA HIS A 156 -19.51 13.40 -1.36
C HIS A 156 -18.07 13.00 -1.69
N CYS A 157 -17.80 11.71 -1.94
CA CYS A 157 -16.44 11.24 -2.24
C CYS A 157 -16.41 9.85 -2.88
N VAL A 158 -15.57 9.73 -3.91
CA VAL A 158 -15.32 8.48 -4.66
C VAL A 158 -13.88 7.95 -4.47
N ALA A 159 -13.13 8.51 -3.52
CA ALA A 159 -11.73 8.16 -3.29
C ALA A 159 -11.53 6.69 -2.85
N VAL A 160 -10.35 6.16 -3.12
CA VAL A 160 -9.94 4.81 -2.69
C VAL A 160 -8.86 4.86 -1.61
N HIS A 161 -8.81 3.82 -0.77
CA HIS A 161 -7.67 3.57 0.10
C HIS A 161 -6.53 2.93 -0.70
N PRO A 162 -5.30 3.48 -0.66
CA PRO A 162 -4.24 3.04 -1.56
C PRO A 162 -3.33 1.93 -0.98
N SER A 163 -3.50 1.56 0.31
CA SER A 163 -2.61 0.59 0.96
C SER A 163 -2.81 -0.83 0.45
N ASP A 164 -1.74 -1.42 -0.09
CA ASP A 164 -1.65 -2.86 -0.36
C ASP A 164 -1.65 -3.68 0.95
N MET A 165 -0.91 -3.20 1.97
CA MET A 165 -0.74 -3.90 3.26
C MET A 165 -2.06 -4.06 4.00
N ALA A 166 -2.89 -3.01 4.03
CA ALA A 166 -4.18 -3.02 4.72
C ALA A 166 -5.15 -4.04 4.08
N VAL A 167 -5.03 -4.31 2.78
CA VAL A 167 -5.84 -5.33 2.08
C VAL A 167 -5.44 -6.73 2.54
N ALA A 168 -4.14 -7.02 2.62
CA ALA A 168 -3.68 -8.31 3.13
C ALA A 168 -4.05 -8.50 4.61
N MET A 169 -3.85 -7.48 5.46
CA MET A 169 -4.24 -7.55 6.86
C MET A 169 -5.75 -7.75 7.05
N LEU A 170 -6.59 -7.11 6.21
CA LEU A 170 -8.04 -7.31 6.26
C LEU A 170 -8.44 -8.74 5.85
N ALA A 171 -7.82 -9.31 4.82
CA ALA A 171 -8.05 -10.71 4.45
C ALA A 171 -7.61 -11.67 5.57
N LEU A 172 -6.61 -11.29 6.36
CA LEU A 172 -6.09 -12.08 7.47
C LEU A 172 -6.80 -11.83 8.80
N ASP A 173 -7.94 -11.13 8.80
CA ASP A 173 -8.74 -10.82 9.99
C ASP A 173 -7.93 -10.11 11.09
N ALA A 174 -7.05 -9.20 10.69
CA ALA A 174 -6.24 -8.43 11.62
C ALA A 174 -7.08 -7.60 12.61
N SER A 175 -6.56 -7.39 13.81
CA SER A 175 -7.04 -6.42 14.78
C SER A 175 -5.99 -5.33 15.03
N VAL A 176 -6.43 -4.14 15.44
CA VAL A 176 -5.57 -2.98 15.69
C VAL A 176 -5.65 -2.62 17.17
N VAL A 177 -4.49 -2.52 17.81
CA VAL A 177 -4.35 -2.16 19.22
C VAL A 177 -4.02 -0.68 19.30
N LEU A 178 -4.79 0.04 20.11
CA LEU A 178 -4.75 1.48 20.26
C LEU A 178 -4.46 1.85 21.71
N LEU A 179 -3.63 2.87 21.91
CA LEU A 179 -3.49 3.57 23.17
C LEU A 179 -4.05 4.98 23.00
N GLY A 180 -5.04 5.35 23.81
CA GLY A 180 -5.61 6.69 23.82
C GLY A 180 -5.68 7.28 25.24
N PRO A 181 -6.22 8.50 25.38
CA PRO A 181 -6.37 9.14 26.70
C PRO A 181 -7.29 8.36 27.65
N GLY A 182 -8.18 7.51 27.11
CA GLY A 182 -9.03 6.60 27.88
C GLY A 182 -8.42 5.23 28.18
N GLY A 183 -7.14 5.01 27.86
CA GLY A 183 -6.46 3.73 28.00
C GLY A 183 -6.35 2.93 26.70
N GLU A 184 -6.01 1.65 26.84
CA GLU A 184 -5.84 0.74 25.71
C GLU A 184 -7.19 0.17 25.25
N ARG A 185 -7.35 0.03 23.93
CA ARG A 185 -8.45 -0.73 23.33
C ARG A 185 -8.02 -1.41 22.03
N THR A 186 -8.73 -2.47 21.67
CA THR A 186 -8.51 -3.21 20.43
C THR A 186 -9.77 -3.18 19.58
N LEU A 187 -9.63 -3.07 18.25
CA LEU A 187 -10.74 -3.17 17.30
C LEU A 187 -10.36 -3.99 16.05
N PRO A 188 -11.30 -4.70 15.43
CA PRO A 188 -11.05 -5.40 14.17
C PRO A 188 -10.64 -4.41 13.06
N LEU A 189 -9.65 -4.73 12.24
CA LEU A 189 -9.20 -3.85 11.15
C LEU A 189 -10.35 -3.51 10.16
N ALA A 190 -11.33 -4.40 10.03
CA ALA A 190 -12.54 -4.16 9.24
C ALA A 190 -13.33 -2.91 9.67
N GLU A 191 -13.17 -2.50 10.92
CA GLU A 191 -13.82 -1.35 11.55
C GLU A 191 -12.92 -0.11 11.64
N LEU A 192 -11.60 -0.23 11.40
CA LEU A 192 -10.68 0.91 11.47
C LEU A 192 -11.05 2.00 10.46
N HIS A 193 -11.17 1.62 9.19
CA HIS A 193 -11.44 2.54 8.09
C HIS A 193 -12.94 2.68 7.84
N ARG A 194 -13.34 3.90 7.53
CA ARG A 194 -14.74 4.25 7.27
C ARG A 194 -15.04 4.26 5.77
N LEU A 195 -16.31 4.09 5.43
CA LEU A 195 -16.84 4.57 4.15
C LEU A 195 -17.05 6.09 4.24
N PRO A 196 -17.00 6.83 3.12
CA PRO A 196 -16.99 8.30 3.13
C PRO A 196 -18.27 8.88 3.73
N GLY A 197 -19.44 8.30 3.40
CA GLY A 197 -20.73 8.84 3.83
C GLY A 197 -20.84 10.34 3.53
N ASP A 198 -21.32 11.09 4.51
CA ASP A 198 -21.40 12.56 4.57
C ASP A 198 -20.12 13.24 5.09
N ALA A 199 -19.20 12.48 5.69
CA ALA A 199 -18.00 12.99 6.35
C ALA A 199 -16.71 12.43 5.74
N PRO A 200 -16.43 12.63 4.44
CA PRO A 200 -15.27 12.05 3.78
C PRO A 200 -13.93 12.61 4.26
N HIS A 201 -13.92 13.71 5.03
CA HIS A 201 -12.70 14.22 5.68
C HIS A 201 -12.17 13.28 6.78
N ARG A 202 -12.99 12.33 7.26
CA ARG A 202 -12.61 11.35 8.29
C ARG A 202 -12.40 9.97 7.67
N ASP A 203 -11.13 9.57 7.51
CA ASP A 203 -10.74 8.30 6.91
C ASP A 203 -10.94 7.09 7.85
N THR A 204 -10.84 7.30 9.17
CA THR A 204 -10.88 6.25 10.20
C THR A 204 -11.84 6.56 11.35
N VAL A 205 -12.06 5.58 12.22
CA VAL A 205 -12.81 5.71 13.49
C VAL A 205 -11.95 6.19 14.66
N LEU A 206 -10.66 6.47 14.45
CA LEU A 206 -9.76 6.89 15.52
C LEU A 206 -10.23 8.22 16.13
N GLY A 207 -10.20 8.27 17.46
CA GLY A 207 -10.31 9.49 18.23
C GLY A 207 -9.04 10.32 18.16
N HIS A 208 -9.17 11.62 18.44
CA HIS A 208 -8.00 12.49 18.57
C HIS A 208 -7.11 11.99 19.70
N GLY A 209 -5.80 11.91 19.46
CA GLY A 209 -4.84 11.38 20.43
C GLY A 209 -4.77 9.85 20.54
N GLU A 210 -5.56 9.09 19.77
CA GLU A 210 -5.39 7.63 19.73
C GLU A 210 -4.19 7.22 18.87
N LEU A 211 -3.22 6.55 19.50
CA LEU A 211 -2.01 6.02 18.89
C LEU A 211 -2.18 4.53 18.60
N ILE A 212 -1.98 4.11 17.36
CA ILE A 212 -1.83 2.67 17.05
C ILE A 212 -0.50 2.20 17.63
N THR A 213 -0.53 1.18 18.49
CA THR A 213 0.66 0.59 19.12
C THR A 213 1.04 -0.76 18.50
N ALA A 214 0.06 -1.52 18.02
CA ALA A 214 0.29 -2.78 17.32
C ALA A 214 -0.86 -3.17 16.38
N VAL A 215 -0.59 -4.16 15.55
CA VAL A 215 -1.56 -4.93 14.76
C VAL A 215 -1.41 -6.40 15.13
N GLU A 216 -2.51 -7.10 15.36
CA GLU A 216 -2.50 -8.52 15.71
C GLU A 216 -3.16 -9.34 14.61
N LEU A 217 -2.46 -10.37 14.15
CA LEU A 217 -2.99 -11.37 13.21
C LEU A 217 -3.35 -12.64 13.99
N PRO A 218 -4.61 -13.11 13.95
CA PRO A 218 -5.02 -14.31 14.67
C PRO A 218 -4.29 -15.55 14.14
N ASP A 219 -4.11 -16.56 14.99
CA ASP A 219 -3.54 -17.83 14.53
C ASP A 219 -4.53 -18.56 13.61
N ARG A 220 -4.21 -18.57 12.32
CA ARG A 220 -5.00 -19.25 11.30
C ARG A 220 -4.10 -20.11 10.43
N PRO A 221 -4.00 -21.43 10.69
CA PRO A 221 -3.12 -22.29 9.92
C PRO A 221 -3.34 -22.22 8.40
N PHE A 222 -4.58 -22.08 7.94
CA PHE A 222 -4.87 -21.95 6.51
C PHE A 222 -4.35 -20.65 5.87
N ALA A 223 -4.07 -19.60 6.67
CA ALA A 223 -3.47 -18.36 6.18
C ALA A 223 -2.05 -18.56 5.62
N ARG A 224 -1.41 -19.70 5.93
CA ARG A 224 -0.15 -20.14 5.29
C ARG A 224 -0.33 -20.36 3.79
N ARG A 225 -1.54 -20.74 3.34
CA ARG A 225 -1.91 -20.83 1.93
C ARG A 225 -2.62 -19.54 1.51
N SER A 226 -1.85 -18.46 1.43
CA SER A 226 -2.34 -17.14 1.04
C SER A 226 -1.45 -16.44 0.02
N THR A 227 -2.03 -15.53 -0.76
CA THR A 227 -1.30 -14.73 -1.74
C THR A 227 -1.87 -13.31 -1.86
N TYR A 228 -1.12 -12.45 -2.51
CA TYR A 228 -1.53 -11.11 -2.93
C TYR A 228 -1.19 -10.91 -4.39
N ARG A 229 -2.15 -10.42 -5.19
CA ARG A 229 -1.94 -10.06 -6.59
C ARG A 229 -2.37 -8.62 -6.84
N LYS A 230 -1.49 -7.85 -7.48
CA LYS A 230 -1.69 -6.44 -7.79
C LYS A 230 -1.69 -6.21 -9.30
N VAL A 231 -2.72 -5.57 -9.82
CA VAL A 231 -2.81 -5.13 -11.21
C VAL A 231 -2.60 -3.62 -11.27
N ARG A 232 -1.72 -3.18 -12.17
CA ARG A 232 -1.27 -1.79 -12.34
C ARG A 232 -0.74 -1.58 -13.75
N ASP A 233 -0.76 -0.34 -14.22
CA ASP A 233 -0.36 0.01 -15.59
C ASP A 233 1.12 -0.25 -15.89
N ARG A 234 1.99 -0.04 -14.89
CA ARG A 234 3.43 -0.25 -15.00
C ARG A 234 3.93 -1.29 -14.00
N ARG A 235 5.01 -1.99 -14.35
CA ARG A 235 5.50 -3.17 -13.63
C ARG A 235 5.80 -2.94 -12.14
N SER A 236 6.28 -1.76 -11.77
CA SER A 236 6.63 -1.42 -10.39
C SER A 236 6.36 0.06 -10.07
N TYR A 237 6.46 0.42 -8.79
CA TYR A 237 6.30 1.79 -8.30
C TYR A 237 4.98 2.45 -8.75
N ALA A 238 3.88 1.72 -8.70
CA ALA A 238 2.53 2.25 -8.93
C ALA A 238 1.55 1.65 -7.93
N PHE A 239 0.51 2.42 -7.61
CA PHE A 239 -0.63 1.98 -6.83
C PHE A 239 -1.47 0.96 -7.62
N ALA A 240 -2.33 0.22 -6.91
CA ALA A 240 -3.18 -0.79 -7.52
C ALA A 240 -4.33 -0.11 -8.28
N LEU A 241 -4.59 -0.55 -9.52
CA LEU A 241 -5.90 -0.36 -10.12
C LEU A 241 -6.89 -1.29 -9.42
N VAL A 242 -6.54 -2.56 -9.34
CA VAL A 242 -7.19 -3.55 -8.50
C VAL A 242 -6.12 -4.44 -7.88
N SER A 243 -6.35 -4.87 -6.66
CA SER A 243 -5.60 -5.98 -6.07
C SER A 243 -6.51 -6.95 -5.34
N VAL A 244 -6.02 -8.18 -5.15
CA VAL A 244 -6.71 -9.25 -4.44
C VAL A 244 -5.73 -9.86 -3.45
N ALA A 245 -6.06 -9.84 -2.16
CA ALA A 245 -5.47 -10.71 -1.14
C ALA A 245 -6.43 -11.88 -0.92
N ALA A 246 -5.92 -13.11 -0.86
CA ALA A 246 -6.74 -14.25 -0.51
C ALA A 246 -5.98 -15.30 0.31
N ALA A 247 -6.70 -15.99 1.18
CA ALA A 247 -6.27 -17.21 1.88
C ALA A 247 -7.34 -18.28 1.71
N VAL A 248 -6.95 -19.52 1.44
CA VAL A 248 -7.92 -20.60 1.17
C VAL A 248 -7.43 -21.95 1.72
N SER A 249 -8.35 -22.72 2.28
CA SER A 249 -8.17 -24.12 2.62
C SER A 249 -9.09 -24.96 1.73
N VAL A 250 -8.55 -26.01 1.13
CA VAL A 250 -9.31 -26.97 0.31
C VAL A 250 -9.03 -28.36 0.83
N ASP A 251 -10.10 -29.12 1.07
CA ASP A 251 -10.06 -30.51 1.53
C ASP A 251 -11.04 -31.34 0.69
N GLY A 252 -10.58 -32.46 0.15
CA GLY A 252 -11.39 -33.29 -0.76
C GLY A 252 -11.95 -32.52 -1.97
N GLY A 253 -11.24 -31.49 -2.46
CA GLY A 253 -11.71 -30.63 -3.55
C GLY A 253 -12.77 -29.58 -3.16
N THR A 254 -13.14 -29.51 -1.87
CA THR A 254 -14.13 -28.57 -1.33
C THR A 254 -13.44 -27.47 -0.55
N VAL A 255 -13.85 -26.22 -0.74
CA VAL A 255 -13.34 -25.07 0.03
C VAL A 255 -13.86 -25.15 1.47
N ARG A 256 -12.95 -25.32 2.43
CA ARG A 256 -13.28 -25.38 3.88
C ARG A 256 -13.24 -24.02 4.55
N ASP A 257 -12.24 -23.22 4.19
CA ASP A 257 -12.04 -21.87 4.69
C ASP A 257 -11.59 -20.99 3.55
N VAL A 258 -12.05 -19.74 3.55
CA VAL A 258 -11.68 -18.77 2.54
C VAL A 258 -11.78 -17.36 3.09
N ARG A 259 -10.80 -16.54 2.72
CA ARG A 259 -10.76 -15.11 3.01
C ARG A 259 -10.31 -14.38 1.76
N VAL A 260 -11.00 -13.33 1.36
CA VAL A 260 -10.75 -12.53 0.16
C VAL A 260 -10.97 -11.05 0.47
N ALA A 261 -9.96 -10.24 0.19
CA ALA A 261 -10.06 -8.79 0.24
C ALA A 261 -9.55 -8.15 -1.06
N LEU A 262 -10.17 -7.05 -1.46
CA LEU A 262 -9.88 -6.29 -2.66
C LEU A 262 -9.27 -4.93 -2.29
N GLY A 263 -8.27 -4.51 -3.06
CA GLY A 263 -7.65 -3.19 -2.97
C GLY A 263 -7.88 -2.34 -4.21
N GLY A 264 -7.75 -1.02 -4.05
CA GLY A 264 -7.95 -0.06 -5.13
C GLY A 264 -9.41 0.11 -5.57
N VAL A 265 -10.39 -0.52 -4.90
CA VAL A 265 -11.80 -0.55 -5.36
C VAL A 265 -12.78 0.15 -4.42
N ALA A 266 -12.35 0.62 -3.25
CA ALA A 266 -13.20 1.28 -2.28
C ALA A 266 -12.40 2.24 -1.39
N HIS A 267 -13.11 3.09 -0.66
CA HIS A 267 -12.56 4.06 0.30
C HIS A 267 -11.79 3.42 1.47
N LYS A 268 -12.00 2.11 1.68
CA LYS A 268 -11.26 1.27 2.60
C LYS A 268 -10.90 -0.06 1.90
N PRO A 269 -9.96 -0.86 2.42
CA PRO A 269 -9.81 -2.24 1.94
C PRO A 269 -11.16 -2.96 1.97
N TRP A 270 -11.52 -3.64 0.89
CA TRP A 270 -12.87 -4.15 0.70
C TRP A 270 -12.91 -5.66 0.94
N ARG A 271 -13.63 -6.12 1.97
CA ARG A 271 -13.80 -7.55 2.21
C ARG A 271 -14.83 -8.11 1.24
N ALA A 272 -14.47 -9.13 0.47
CA ALA A 272 -15.36 -9.76 -0.51
C ALA A 272 -16.24 -10.84 0.13
N ALA A 273 -17.07 -10.44 1.09
CA ALA A 273 -17.88 -11.36 1.90
C ALA A 273 -18.87 -12.19 1.06
N ARG A 274 -19.45 -11.61 -0.01
CA ARG A 274 -20.38 -12.36 -0.87
C ARG A 274 -19.64 -13.42 -1.70
N ALA A 275 -18.41 -13.12 -2.12
CA ALA A 275 -17.56 -14.13 -2.74
C ALA A 275 -17.23 -15.26 -1.74
N GLU A 276 -16.88 -14.92 -0.50
CA GLU A 276 -16.58 -15.91 0.55
C GLU A 276 -17.77 -16.84 0.82
N GLU A 277 -18.99 -16.29 0.93
CA GLU A 277 -20.22 -17.05 1.13
C GLU A 277 -20.48 -18.05 0.00
N VAL A 278 -20.26 -17.66 -1.26
CA VAL A 278 -20.42 -18.58 -2.41
C VAL A 278 -19.36 -19.68 -2.41
N LEU A 279 -18.14 -19.36 -1.96
CA LEU A 279 -17.01 -20.29 -1.99
C LEU A 279 -17.09 -21.32 -0.86
N LEU A 280 -17.52 -20.92 0.34
CA LEU A 280 -17.50 -21.79 1.51
C LEU A 280 -18.39 -23.03 1.31
N GLY A 281 -17.81 -24.22 1.47
CA GLY A 281 -18.51 -25.49 1.25
C GLY A 281 -18.74 -25.86 -0.23
N SER A 282 -18.28 -25.03 -1.17
CA SER A 282 -18.39 -25.29 -2.61
C SER A 282 -17.14 -25.98 -3.18
N PRO A 283 -17.24 -26.66 -4.33
CA PRO A 283 -16.07 -27.19 -5.05
C PRO A 283 -15.08 -26.10 -5.47
N ALA A 284 -13.78 -26.34 -5.31
CA ALA A 284 -12.71 -25.43 -5.72
C ALA A 284 -12.48 -25.48 -7.24
N THR A 285 -13.44 -24.95 -8.01
CA THR A 285 -13.46 -25.00 -9.48
C THR A 285 -13.59 -23.61 -10.09
N GLU A 286 -13.14 -23.47 -11.34
CA GLU A 286 -13.16 -22.19 -12.04
C GLU A 286 -14.57 -21.60 -12.20
N ASP A 287 -15.58 -22.45 -12.43
CA ASP A 287 -16.98 -22.03 -12.50
C ASP A 287 -17.49 -21.47 -11.18
N VAL A 288 -17.13 -22.09 -10.05
CA VAL A 288 -17.48 -21.60 -8.72
C VAL A 288 -16.76 -20.28 -8.43
N PHE A 289 -15.48 -20.15 -8.80
CA PHE A 289 -14.72 -18.90 -8.63
C PHE A 289 -15.33 -17.76 -9.46
N ALA A 290 -15.80 -18.05 -10.66
CA ALA A 290 -16.51 -17.11 -11.50
C ALA A 290 -17.82 -16.64 -10.84
N ARG A 291 -18.65 -17.56 -10.33
CA ARG A 291 -19.88 -17.22 -9.60
C ARG A 291 -19.62 -16.38 -8.36
N ALA A 292 -18.58 -16.72 -7.59
CA ALA A 292 -18.18 -15.97 -6.41
C ALA A 292 -17.76 -14.53 -6.76
N ALA A 293 -16.95 -14.37 -7.81
CA ALA A 293 -16.57 -13.05 -8.32
C ALA A 293 -17.78 -12.24 -8.78
N ASP A 294 -18.72 -12.87 -9.49
CA ASP A 294 -19.94 -12.22 -9.99
C ASP A 294 -20.87 -11.81 -8.85
N ALA A 295 -21.03 -12.65 -7.82
CA ALA A 295 -21.84 -12.34 -6.63
C ALA A 295 -21.32 -11.11 -5.88
N GLU A 296 -19.99 -10.99 -5.76
CA GLU A 296 -19.36 -9.82 -5.14
C GLU A 296 -19.50 -8.57 -6.02
N LEU A 297 -19.24 -8.69 -7.32
CA LEU A 297 -19.22 -7.54 -8.24
C LEU A 297 -20.62 -7.03 -8.60
N ALA A 298 -21.69 -7.78 -8.30
CA ALA A 298 -23.07 -7.32 -8.49
C ALA A 298 -23.40 -6.01 -7.74
N GLN A 299 -22.68 -5.71 -6.65
CA GLN A 299 -22.84 -4.46 -5.90
C GLN A 299 -21.94 -3.32 -6.39
N ALA A 300 -21.08 -3.55 -7.39
CA ALA A 300 -20.23 -2.50 -7.95
C ALA A 300 -21.08 -1.41 -8.61
N ARG A 301 -20.65 -0.16 -8.44
CA ARG A 301 -21.23 1.04 -9.05
C ARG A 301 -20.08 1.84 -9.69
N PRO A 302 -19.60 1.42 -10.87
CA PRO A 302 -18.52 2.12 -11.55
C PRO A 302 -18.97 3.48 -12.08
N TYR A 303 -17.99 4.34 -12.32
CA TYR A 303 -18.11 5.61 -13.04
C TYR A 303 -17.54 5.46 -14.45
N GLU A 304 -17.82 6.42 -15.34
CA GLU A 304 -17.46 6.42 -16.77
C GLU A 304 -15.97 6.19 -17.08
N GLY A 305 -15.07 6.51 -16.15
CA GLY A 305 -13.63 6.34 -16.34
C GLY A 305 -13.09 5.02 -15.79
N ASN A 306 -13.90 4.23 -15.07
CA ASN A 306 -13.39 3.16 -14.21
C ASN A 306 -14.13 1.80 -14.32
N GLU A 307 -15.05 1.64 -15.26
CA GLU A 307 -15.82 0.41 -15.49
C GLU A 307 -14.93 -0.79 -15.81
N PHE A 308 -13.79 -0.55 -16.46
CA PHE A 308 -12.80 -1.58 -16.74
C PHE A 308 -12.35 -2.32 -15.48
N LYS A 309 -12.38 -1.66 -14.31
CA LYS A 309 -12.00 -2.25 -13.03
C LYS A 309 -12.93 -3.39 -12.61
N VAL A 310 -14.20 -3.39 -13.04
CA VAL A 310 -15.15 -4.49 -12.74
C VAL A 310 -14.65 -5.79 -13.39
N ARG A 311 -14.37 -5.75 -14.70
CA ARG A 311 -13.83 -6.92 -15.43
C ARG A 311 -12.45 -7.31 -14.89
N MET A 312 -11.61 -6.32 -14.57
CA MET A 312 -10.28 -6.54 -14.01
C MET A 312 -10.33 -7.23 -12.64
N ALA A 313 -11.20 -6.77 -11.73
CA ALA A 313 -11.41 -7.37 -10.42
C ALA A 313 -11.90 -8.81 -10.54
N ARG A 314 -12.88 -9.05 -11.41
CA ARG A 314 -13.41 -10.40 -11.68
C ARG A 314 -12.30 -11.37 -12.07
N ARG A 315 -11.52 -11.00 -13.09
CA ARG A 315 -10.44 -11.84 -13.64
C ARG A 315 -9.32 -12.05 -12.63
N THR A 316 -8.98 -11.01 -11.87
CA THR A 316 -7.91 -11.09 -10.86
C THR A 316 -8.31 -12.01 -9.71
N LEU A 317 -9.56 -11.93 -9.24
CA LEU A 317 -10.09 -12.80 -8.19
C LEU A 317 -10.06 -14.26 -8.63
N ILE A 318 -10.60 -14.57 -9.81
CA ILE A 318 -10.61 -15.94 -10.36
C ILE A 318 -9.18 -16.47 -10.49
N ALA A 319 -8.26 -15.68 -11.04
CA ALA A 319 -6.87 -16.08 -11.20
C ALA A 319 -6.18 -16.37 -9.86
N VAL A 320 -6.41 -15.53 -8.85
CA VAL A 320 -5.85 -15.74 -7.50
C VAL A 320 -6.38 -17.02 -6.86
N LEU A 321 -7.69 -17.28 -6.96
CA LEU A 321 -8.26 -18.52 -6.42
C LEU A 321 -7.72 -19.74 -7.16
N ARG A 322 -7.67 -19.70 -8.50
CA ARG A 322 -7.10 -20.78 -9.32
C ARG A 322 -5.65 -21.09 -8.93
N ASP A 323 -4.82 -20.06 -8.80
CA ASP A 323 -3.41 -20.21 -8.43
C ASP A 323 -3.26 -20.79 -7.01
N LEU A 324 -4.14 -20.38 -6.08
CA LEU A 324 -4.12 -20.88 -4.72
C LEU A 324 -4.64 -22.32 -4.61
N THR A 325 -5.61 -22.74 -5.41
CA THR A 325 -6.27 -24.06 -5.30
C THR A 325 -5.73 -25.11 -6.28
N GLY A 326 -4.95 -24.70 -7.28
CA GLY A 326 -4.30 -25.61 -8.22
C GLY A 326 -3.32 -26.57 -7.53
N PRO A 327 -2.94 -27.68 -8.19
CA PRO A 327 -1.92 -28.58 -7.69
C PRO A 327 -0.61 -27.80 -7.51
N SER A 328 -0.05 -27.81 -6.29
CA SER A 328 1.34 -27.38 -6.07
C SER A 328 2.23 -28.21 -7.00
N ALA A 329 3.20 -27.60 -7.68
CA ALA A 329 4.08 -28.30 -8.62
C ALA A 329 4.89 -29.46 -7.99
N ASP A 330 4.80 -29.65 -6.68
CA ASP A 330 5.61 -30.56 -5.88
C ASP A 330 4.86 -31.21 -4.69
N GLY A 331 3.54 -31.06 -4.56
CA GLY A 331 2.78 -31.63 -3.43
C GLY A 331 3.18 -31.09 -2.05
N SER A 332 4.06 -30.08 -1.98
CA SER A 332 4.40 -29.34 -0.78
C SER A 332 3.57 -28.03 -0.74
N ALA A 333 3.46 -27.40 0.43
CA ALA A 333 2.87 -26.08 0.52
C ALA A 333 3.73 -25.12 -0.32
N ALA A 334 3.22 -24.69 -1.48
CA ALA A 334 3.91 -23.91 -2.50
C ALA A 334 5.05 -23.04 -1.93
N GLN A 335 6.27 -23.58 -1.95
CA GLN A 335 7.44 -22.88 -1.44
C GLN A 335 7.84 -21.86 -2.51
N TRP A 336 7.54 -20.60 -2.22
CA TRP A 336 7.83 -19.48 -3.09
C TRP A 336 9.34 -19.21 -3.15
N ASP A 337 9.90 -19.23 -4.36
CA ASP A 337 11.34 -19.08 -4.70
C ASP A 337 11.89 -17.64 -4.58
N GLY A 338 11.13 -16.71 -3.97
CA GLY A 338 11.60 -15.35 -3.71
C GLY A 338 11.35 -14.35 -4.83
N GLY A 339 10.75 -14.75 -5.95
CA GLY A 339 10.42 -13.84 -7.06
C GLY A 339 8.94 -13.40 -7.04
N PRO A 340 8.59 -12.10 -7.04
CA PRO A 340 7.18 -11.66 -7.14
C PRO A 340 6.49 -12.07 -8.46
N TYR A 341 7.23 -12.71 -9.36
CA TYR A 341 6.80 -13.29 -10.62
C TYR A 341 7.44 -14.67 -10.66
N GLY A 342 6.66 -15.75 -10.67
CA GLY A 342 7.11 -17.14 -10.56
C GLY A 342 7.86 -17.65 -11.80
N ASP A 343 8.98 -17.01 -12.14
CA ASP A 343 9.97 -17.50 -13.08
C ASP A 343 11.32 -17.55 -12.35
N GLY A 344 11.81 -18.76 -12.08
CA GLY A 344 13.04 -19.07 -11.36
C GLY A 344 14.32 -18.68 -12.10
N ALA A 345 14.51 -17.39 -12.38
CA ALA A 345 15.80 -16.85 -12.82
C ALA A 345 16.64 -16.43 -11.61
N PRO A 346 17.82 -17.02 -11.38
CA PRO A 346 18.66 -16.66 -10.23
C PRO A 346 19.10 -15.20 -10.36
N TYR A 347 18.91 -14.42 -9.30
CA TYR A 347 19.58 -13.13 -9.13
C TYR A 347 21.09 -13.40 -9.18
N GLY A 348 21.72 -12.96 -10.27
CA GLY A 348 23.17 -12.96 -10.39
C GLY A 348 23.81 -12.15 -9.27
N ASP A 349 24.86 -12.73 -8.71
CA ASP A 349 25.75 -12.18 -7.69
C ASP A 349 26.14 -10.72 -8.02
N ALA A 350 25.53 -9.77 -7.30
CA ALA A 350 25.86 -8.36 -7.38
C ALA A 350 26.96 -8.05 -6.36
N SER A 351 28.19 -8.47 -6.67
CA SER A 351 29.38 -7.86 -6.06
C SER A 351 29.47 -6.40 -6.52
N PRO A 352 29.53 -5.40 -5.62
CA PRO A 352 29.51 -3.98 -6.00
C PRO A 352 30.86 -3.46 -6.53
N TYR A 353 31.85 -4.33 -6.75
CA TYR A 353 33.15 -3.94 -7.32
C TYR A 353 33.60 -4.94 -8.40
N GLY A 354 33.05 -4.77 -9.61
CA GLY A 354 33.55 -5.39 -10.83
C GLY A 354 34.55 -4.48 -11.54
N ASN A 355 35.81 -4.90 -11.55
CA ASN A 355 36.95 -4.28 -12.21
C ASN A 355 36.63 -3.81 -13.64
N SER A 356 36.74 -2.49 -13.89
CA SER A 356 36.92 -1.96 -15.24
C SER A 356 38.39 -2.14 -15.66
N PRO A 357 38.70 -2.64 -16.87
CA PRO A 357 40.07 -2.71 -17.34
C PRO A 357 40.59 -1.31 -17.72
N PRO A 358 41.91 -1.05 -17.58
CA PRO A 358 42.48 0.26 -17.84
C PRO A 358 42.52 0.52 -19.35
N TYR A 359 42.14 1.74 -19.76
CA TYR A 359 42.39 2.24 -21.10
C TYR A 359 43.90 2.18 -21.39
N GLY A 360 44.27 1.30 -22.32
CA GLY A 360 45.63 1.16 -22.82
C GLY A 360 46.03 2.34 -23.71
N GLY A 361 47.24 2.84 -23.46
CA GLY A 361 47.93 3.80 -24.32
C GLY A 361 48.82 3.11 -25.38
N GLY A 362 49.18 3.90 -26.38
CA GLY A 362 50.21 3.63 -27.42
C GLY A 362 49.59 3.39 -28.81
N SER A 363 50.06 3.96 -29.92
CA SER A 363 51.26 4.78 -30.19
C SER A 363 51.22 5.32 -31.66
N PRO A 364 52.21 6.11 -32.13
CA PRO A 364 52.10 7.11 -33.21
C PRO A 364 52.61 6.65 -34.61
N HIS A 365 52.73 7.62 -35.53
CA HIS A 365 53.20 7.64 -36.95
C HIS A 365 52.03 7.75 -37.96
N GLY A 366 51.98 8.66 -38.94
CA GLY A 366 52.87 9.73 -39.43
C GLY A 366 52.61 9.96 -40.93
N GLY A 367 52.53 11.23 -41.38
CA GLY A 367 52.90 11.64 -42.74
C GLY A 367 51.84 12.30 -43.66
N GLY A 368 52.14 13.55 -44.10
CA GLY A 368 51.76 14.15 -45.40
C GLY A 368 50.70 15.25 -45.36
N SER A 369 51.07 16.55 -45.25
CA SER A 369 51.28 17.56 -46.33
C SER A 369 49.99 18.14 -46.92
N ALA A 370 49.79 19.43 -47.25
CA ALA A 370 50.45 20.73 -47.10
C ALA A 370 49.47 21.80 -47.70
N HIS A 371 49.75 23.09 -47.53
CA HIS A 371 49.05 24.32 -48.01
C HIS A 371 47.90 24.83 -47.12
N GLY A 372 47.77 26.12 -46.75
CA GLY A 372 48.50 27.35 -47.10
C GLY A 372 47.54 28.55 -46.89
N ASP A 373 48.09 29.66 -46.36
CA ASP A 373 47.54 31.05 -46.27
C ASP A 373 46.36 31.30 -45.31
N GLY A 374 46.47 32.21 -44.32
CA GLY A 374 46.43 33.68 -44.44
C GLY A 374 44.96 34.14 -44.30
N THR A 375 44.47 35.02 -43.42
CA THR A 375 44.98 36.29 -42.90
C THR A 375 44.05 36.76 -41.75
N THR A 376 44.50 37.81 -41.06
CA THR A 376 43.98 38.51 -39.86
C THR A 376 42.79 39.47 -40.09
N HIS A 377 42.26 39.95 -38.94
CA HIS A 377 41.31 41.06 -38.67
C HIS A 377 39.81 40.70 -38.76
N GLY A 378 38.91 41.16 -37.87
CA GLY A 378 39.00 42.16 -36.81
C GLY A 378 37.66 42.92 -36.75
N THR A 379 36.94 42.77 -35.63
CA THR A 379 36.05 43.76 -34.97
C THR A 379 34.83 44.40 -35.66
N THR A 380 33.85 44.68 -34.79
CA THR A 380 32.70 45.62 -34.85
C THR A 380 31.53 45.31 -35.80
N GLN A 381 30.28 45.73 -35.56
CA GLN A 381 29.43 46.10 -34.43
C GLN A 381 28.15 46.65 -35.11
N GLU A 382 26.98 46.40 -34.50
CA GLU A 382 25.73 47.16 -34.60
C GLU A 382 24.80 47.13 -35.85
N ASP A 383 23.57 46.73 -35.51
CA ASP A 383 22.29 47.41 -35.74
C ASP A 383 21.43 47.21 -37.00
N GLY A 384 20.16 46.88 -36.72
CA GLY A 384 19.03 47.28 -37.55
C GLY A 384 17.78 46.41 -37.41
N ARG A 385 16.99 46.60 -36.34
CA ARG A 385 15.59 47.11 -36.40
C ARG A 385 14.90 47.15 -35.04
#